data_AF-A0A0Q7WVK6-F1
#
_entry.id   AF-A0A0Q7WVK6-F1
#
_cell.length_a   1.000
_cell.length_b   1.000
_cell.length_c   1.000
_cell.angle_alpha   90.00
_cell.angle_beta   90.00
_cell.angle_gamma   90.00
#
_symmetry.space_group_name_H-M   'P 1'
#
loop_
_entity.id
_entity.type
_entity.pdbx_description
1 polymer ?
#
loop_
_entity_poly.entity_id
_entity_poly.type
_entity_poly.pdbx_seq_one_letter_code
_entity_poly.pdbx_strand_id
1 'polypeptide(L)'
;MYNGWSEQPSEIALSYVLVAHVSGVAESRERYGWRHDLEILSRKPLIELLQALDDDTRKWEMPSAFDGRRSHLIWDEIRWCGTAKVAGYLYVVAKTGNETHMELIAEEVEGELVGLLYIHSDPGGTTCDIGRGKLTAKESEAVRRAIDMSYRLNDMSGPYLAP
;
A
#
# COMPACT_ATOMS: atom_id res chain seq x y z
N MET A 1 3.31 7.84 5.56
CA MET A 1 4.28 8.00 4.45
C MET A 1 3.49 7.81 3.15
N TYR A 2 3.54 8.75 2.21
CA TYR A 2 2.86 8.65 0.92
C TYR A 2 3.90 8.32 -0.15
N ASN A 3 3.79 7.17 -0.82
CA ASN A 3 4.84 6.71 -1.76
C ASN A 3 4.81 7.47 -3.10
N GLY A 4 3.81 8.32 -3.35
CA GLY A 4 3.64 9.02 -4.62
C GLY A 4 3.16 8.14 -5.78
N TRP A 5 3.04 6.81 -5.57
CA TRP A 5 2.66 5.84 -6.60
C TRP A 5 1.30 6.09 -7.25
N SER A 6 0.38 6.79 -6.60
CA SER A 6 -0.88 7.19 -7.24
C SER A 6 -0.67 8.12 -8.44
N GLU A 7 0.41 8.89 -8.43
CA GLU A 7 0.76 9.88 -9.46
C GLU A 7 1.64 9.28 -10.56
N GLN A 8 2.46 8.29 -10.19
CA GLN A 8 3.37 7.59 -11.09
C GLN A 8 3.38 6.07 -10.79
N PRO A 9 2.30 5.33 -11.12
CA PRO A 9 2.19 3.92 -10.74
C PRO A 9 3.32 3.03 -11.29
N SER A 10 3.90 3.36 -12.45
CA SER A 10 5.01 2.58 -13.03
C SER A 10 6.19 2.40 -12.08
N GLU A 11 6.40 3.35 -11.16
CA GLU A 11 7.53 3.35 -10.24
C GLU A 11 7.45 2.31 -9.13
N ILE A 12 6.29 1.70 -8.92
CA ILE A 12 6.20 0.49 -8.08
C ILE A 12 7.17 -0.57 -8.60
N ALA A 13 7.32 -0.70 -9.93
CA ALA A 13 8.25 -1.64 -10.54
C ALA A 13 9.73 -1.31 -10.28
N LEU A 14 10.04 -0.05 -9.99
CA LEU A 14 11.38 0.47 -9.74
C LEU A 14 11.66 0.66 -8.24
N SER A 15 10.68 0.37 -7.39
CA SER A 15 10.76 0.61 -5.94
C SER A 15 11.59 -0.46 -5.23
N TYR A 16 12.12 -0.09 -4.07
CA TYR A 16 12.94 -0.96 -3.23
C TYR A 16 12.40 -1.02 -1.81
N VAL A 17 12.50 -2.19 -1.19
CA VAL A 17 12.37 -2.35 0.27
C VAL A 17 13.76 -2.20 0.88
N LEU A 18 13.87 -1.28 1.82
CA LEU A 18 15.11 -0.98 2.53
C LEU A 18 15.03 -1.52 3.96
N VAL A 19 16.07 -2.20 4.41
CA VAL A 19 16.32 -2.39 5.84
C VAL A 19 17.39 -1.39 6.22
N ALA A 20 17.10 -0.55 7.19
CA ALA A 20 18.01 0.50 7.62
C ALA A 20 18.11 0.53 9.15
N HIS A 21 19.28 0.93 9.63
CA HIS A 21 19.46 1.33 11.02
C HIS A 21 19.28 2.85 11.12
N VAL A 22 18.51 3.30 12.11
CA VAL A 22 18.40 4.73 12.41
C VAL A 22 19.64 5.12 13.21
N SER A 23 20.59 5.77 12.55
CA SER A 23 21.88 6.17 13.13
C SER A 23 21.83 7.54 13.81
N GLY A 24 20.80 8.33 13.53
CA GLY A 24 20.63 9.67 14.09
C GLY A 24 19.20 10.17 13.99
N VAL A 25 18.80 10.99 14.96
CA VAL A 25 17.51 11.68 14.97
C VAL A 25 17.78 13.14 15.31
N ALA A 26 17.31 14.05 14.47
CA ALA A 26 17.42 15.48 14.65
C ALA A 26 16.08 16.16 14.39
N GLU A 27 15.86 17.34 14.95
CA GLU A 27 14.68 18.14 14.60
C GLU A 27 14.84 18.71 13.19
N SER A 28 13.82 18.54 12.35
CA SER A 28 13.80 19.11 11.01
C SER A 28 13.47 20.59 11.07
N ARG A 29 14.28 21.42 10.41
CA ARG A 29 13.99 22.85 10.23
C ARG A 29 12.88 23.11 9.21
N GLU A 30 12.53 22.11 8.40
CA GLU A 30 11.45 22.17 7.44
C GLU A 30 10.23 21.46 8.05
N ARG A 31 9.16 22.24 8.32
CA ARG A 31 7.83 21.86 8.86
C ARG A 31 7.82 20.71 9.88
N TYR A 32 7.56 21.03 11.15
CA TYR A 32 7.19 20.11 12.25
C TYR A 32 7.49 18.63 11.96
N GLY A 33 8.74 18.23 12.09
CA GLY A 33 9.15 16.87 11.75
C GLY A 33 10.49 16.51 12.35
N TRP A 34 10.74 15.20 12.45
CA TRP A 34 12.04 14.66 12.80
C TRP A 34 12.76 14.27 11.52
N ARG A 35 14.02 14.67 11.41
CA ARG A 35 14.96 14.13 10.44
C ARG A 35 15.58 12.87 11.02
N HIS A 36 15.56 11.80 10.25
CA HIS A 36 16.25 10.56 10.58
C HIS A 36 17.41 10.36 9.62
N ASP A 37 18.61 10.17 10.16
CA ASP A 37 19.74 9.68 9.37
C ASP A 37 19.67 8.15 9.37
N LEU A 38 19.73 7.57 8.17
CA LEU A 38 19.53 6.14 7.93
C LEU A 38 20.81 5.53 7.36
N GLU A 39 21.33 4.51 8.03
CA GLU A 39 22.34 3.61 7.47
C GLU A 39 21.62 2.46 6.78
N ILE A 40 21.75 2.36 5.45
CA ILE A 40 21.09 1.31 4.67
C ILE A 40 21.87 0.00 4.85
N LEU A 41 21.23 -0.98 5.51
CA LEU A 41 21.79 -2.30 5.76
C LEU A 41 21.51 -3.26 4.61
N SER A 42 20.33 -3.17 4.00
CA SER A 42 20.00 -3.94 2.80
C SER A 42 19.00 -3.23 1.92
N ARG A 43 19.03 -3.57 0.63
CA ARG A 43 18.14 -3.07 -0.40
C ARG A 43 17.68 -4.27 -1.24
N LYS A 44 16.36 -4.44 -1.39
CA LYS A 44 15.77 -5.48 -2.24
C LYS A 44 14.76 -4.85 -3.20
N PRO A 45 14.78 -5.17 -4.50
CA PRO A 45 13.72 -4.73 -5.42
C PRO A 45 12.36 -5.19 -4.90
N LEU A 46 11.37 -4.28 -4.89
CA LEU A 46 10.05 -4.55 -4.33
C LEU A 46 9.39 -5.72 -5.09
N ILE A 47 9.39 -5.66 -6.42
CA ILE A 47 8.75 -6.69 -7.26
C ILE A 47 9.36 -8.08 -7.02
N GLU A 48 10.69 -8.18 -6.97
CA GLU A 48 11.36 -9.46 -6.68
C GLU A 48 11.02 -9.98 -5.29
N LEU A 49 10.91 -9.07 -4.31
CA LEU A 49 10.50 -9.43 -2.96
C LEU A 49 9.04 -9.94 -2.94
N LEU A 50 8.12 -9.29 -3.66
CA LEU A 50 6.72 -9.72 -3.76
C LEU A 50 6.58 -11.08 -4.45
N GLN A 51 7.36 -11.33 -5.50
CA GLN A 51 7.40 -12.62 -6.22
C GLN A 51 7.93 -13.77 -5.35
N ALA A 52 8.80 -13.46 -4.39
CA ALA A 52 9.39 -14.44 -3.48
C ALA A 52 8.53 -14.75 -2.24
N LEU A 53 7.38 -14.07 -2.05
CA LEU A 53 6.48 -14.36 -0.94
C LEU A 53 5.76 -15.70 -1.18
N ASP A 54 5.75 -16.57 -0.17
CA ASP A 54 5.05 -17.85 -0.16
C ASP A 54 3.79 -17.81 0.71
N ASP A 55 2.93 -18.83 0.62
CA ASP A 55 1.65 -18.88 1.35
C ASP A 55 1.83 -18.98 2.89
N ASP A 56 3.04 -19.32 3.35
CA ASP A 56 3.44 -19.36 4.76
C ASP A 56 4.00 -18.02 5.25
N THR A 57 4.17 -17.05 4.34
CA THR A 57 4.63 -15.71 4.68
C THR A 57 3.56 -14.98 5.52
N ARG A 58 4.02 -14.15 6.47
CA ARG A 58 3.20 -13.38 7.43
C ARG A 58 1.87 -12.92 6.83
N LYS A 59 0.77 -13.44 7.37
CA LYS A 59 -0.58 -12.98 7.03
C LYS A 59 -0.87 -11.67 7.75
N TRP A 60 -1.50 -10.76 7.02
CA TRP A 60 -2.06 -9.52 7.55
C TRP A 60 -3.56 -9.49 7.24
N GLU A 61 -4.30 -8.77 8.06
CA GLU A 61 -5.75 -8.57 7.93
C GLU A 61 -6.00 -7.08 7.73
N MET A 62 -7.03 -6.74 6.95
CA MET A 62 -7.41 -5.35 6.77
C MET A 62 -8.04 -4.78 8.04
N PRO A 63 -7.68 -3.56 8.44
CA PRO A 63 -8.24 -2.92 9.62
C PRO A 63 -9.75 -2.76 9.48
N SER A 64 -10.43 -3.02 10.58
CA SER A 64 -11.87 -2.76 10.75
C SER A 64 -12.08 -1.60 11.72
N ALA A 65 -13.13 -0.83 11.48
CA ALA A 65 -13.59 0.23 12.37
C ALA A 65 -14.88 -0.20 13.06
N PHE A 66 -15.14 0.36 14.25
CA PHE A 66 -16.39 0.16 14.97
C PHE A 66 -17.09 1.52 15.15
N ASP A 67 -18.29 1.66 14.60
CA ASP A 67 -19.06 2.92 14.65
C ASP A 67 -19.98 3.05 15.88
N GLY A 68 -19.82 2.17 16.87
CA GLY A 68 -20.69 2.09 18.04
C GLY A 68 -21.88 1.13 17.87
N ARG A 69 -22.18 0.69 16.63
CA ARG A 69 -23.28 -0.24 16.33
C ARG A 69 -22.82 -1.50 15.62
N ARG A 70 -21.85 -1.37 14.71
CA ARG A 70 -21.32 -2.48 13.92
C ARG A 70 -19.83 -2.30 13.64
N SER A 71 -19.17 -3.43 13.39
CA SER A 71 -17.83 -3.44 12.82
C SER A 71 -17.92 -3.53 11.30
N HIS A 72 -17.19 -2.66 10.61
CA HIS A 72 -17.09 -2.62 9.15
C HIS A 72 -15.63 -2.44 8.72
N LEU A 73 -15.32 -2.80 7.49
CA LEU A 73 -13.98 -2.57 6.96
C LEU A 73 -13.83 -1.09 6.63
N ILE A 74 -12.64 -0.51 6.83
CA ILE A 74 -12.39 0.88 6.42
C ILE A 74 -12.60 1.05 4.91
N TRP A 75 -12.36 -0.02 4.13
CA TRP A 75 -12.65 -0.10 2.71
C TRP A 75 -14.13 0.07 2.35
N ASP A 76 -15.05 -0.13 3.28
CA ASP A 76 -16.48 0.11 3.06
C ASP A 76 -16.82 1.62 3.01
N GLU A 77 -15.91 2.49 3.47
CA GLU A 77 -16.11 3.95 3.53
C GLU A 77 -15.40 4.72 2.41
N ILE A 78 -14.89 4.01 1.40
CA ILE A 78 -14.12 4.62 0.32
C ILE A 78 -14.97 5.66 -0.44
N ARG A 79 -14.37 6.82 -0.67
CA ARG A 79 -14.95 7.92 -1.45
C ARG A 79 -14.25 8.11 -2.80
N TRP A 80 -13.01 7.64 -2.90
CA TRP A 80 -12.23 7.69 -4.11
C TRP A 80 -11.32 6.47 -4.20
N CYS A 81 -11.22 5.88 -5.39
CA CYS A 81 -10.37 4.73 -5.66
C CYS A 81 -9.65 4.90 -7.00
N GLY A 82 -8.38 4.53 -7.04
CA GLY A 82 -7.56 4.47 -8.24
C GLY A 82 -6.92 3.10 -8.38
N THR A 83 -6.81 2.60 -9.62
CA THR A 83 -6.18 1.31 -9.90
C THR A 83 -5.16 1.39 -11.01
N ALA A 84 -4.09 0.61 -10.91
CA ALA A 84 -3.11 0.41 -11.96
C ALA A 84 -2.70 -1.06 -12.06
N LYS A 85 -2.24 -1.47 -13.24
CA LYS A 85 -1.56 -2.76 -13.41
C LYS A 85 -0.06 -2.50 -13.57
N VAL A 86 0.76 -3.07 -12.69
CA VAL A 86 2.20 -2.82 -12.65
C VAL A 86 2.93 -4.13 -12.43
N ALA A 87 3.86 -4.47 -13.35
CA ALA A 87 4.65 -5.71 -13.30
C ALA A 87 3.82 -6.99 -13.08
N GLY A 88 2.59 -7.04 -13.61
CA GLY A 88 1.67 -8.19 -13.45
C GLY A 88 0.76 -8.11 -12.22
N TYR A 89 1.01 -7.18 -11.30
CA TYR A 89 0.21 -6.96 -10.09
C TYR A 89 -0.87 -5.90 -10.28
N LEU A 90 -1.92 -6.02 -9.49
CA LEU A 90 -2.94 -5.00 -9.31
C LEU A 90 -2.52 -4.07 -8.16
N TYR A 91 -2.32 -2.80 -8.47
CA TYR A 91 -2.20 -1.74 -7.48
C TYR A 91 -3.56 -1.07 -7.29
N VAL A 92 -4.00 -0.95 -6.04
CA VAL A 92 -5.23 -0.27 -5.65
C VAL A 92 -4.88 0.78 -4.61
N VAL A 93 -5.28 2.02 -4.83
CA VAL A 93 -5.18 3.11 -3.86
C VAL A 93 -6.55 3.68 -3.60
N ALA A 94 -6.87 3.91 -2.34
CA ALA A 94 -8.17 4.40 -1.93
C ALA A 94 -8.06 5.47 -0.85
N LYS A 95 -9.06 6.35 -0.82
CA LYS A 95 -9.19 7.40 0.19
C LYS A 95 -10.59 7.39 0.78
N THR A 96 -10.69 7.54 2.10
CA THR A 96 -11.97 7.78 2.79
C THR A 96 -12.22 9.30 2.89
N GLY A 97 -13.40 9.68 3.38
CA GLY A 97 -13.73 11.09 3.65
C GLY A 97 -12.96 11.70 4.83
N ASN A 98 -12.30 10.88 5.66
CA ASN A 98 -11.64 11.31 6.89
C ASN A 98 -10.11 11.33 6.75
N GLU A 99 -9.61 11.62 5.55
CA GLU A 99 -8.18 11.68 5.24
C GLU A 99 -7.42 10.35 5.44
N THR A 100 -8.12 9.23 5.58
CA THR A 100 -7.50 7.91 5.55
C THR A 100 -7.11 7.55 4.12
N HIS A 101 -5.85 7.13 3.96
CA HIS A 101 -5.26 6.67 2.72
C HIS A 101 -4.92 5.19 2.85
N MET A 102 -5.32 4.39 1.87
CA MET A 102 -5.07 2.96 1.81
C MET A 102 -4.42 2.61 0.49
N GLU A 103 -3.41 1.75 0.52
CA GLU A 103 -2.77 1.20 -0.66
C GLU A 103 -2.70 -0.32 -0.54
N LEU A 104 -2.96 -1.01 -1.63
CA LEU A 104 -2.93 -2.46 -1.74
C LEU A 104 -2.19 -2.84 -3.03
N ILE A 105 -1.19 -3.72 -2.92
CA ILE A 105 -0.71 -4.50 -4.06
C ILE A 105 -1.24 -5.92 -3.89
N ALA A 106 -1.95 -6.39 -4.91
CA ALA A 106 -2.55 -7.70 -4.94
C ALA A 106 -2.32 -8.39 -6.29
N GLU A 107 -2.52 -9.69 -6.32
CA GLU A 107 -2.66 -10.47 -7.54
C GLU A 107 -3.97 -11.26 -7.53
N GLU A 108 -4.39 -11.69 -8.71
CA GLU A 108 -5.56 -12.55 -8.87
C GLU A 108 -5.09 -13.96 -9.20
N VAL A 109 -5.41 -14.91 -8.32
CA VAL A 109 -5.03 -16.33 -8.43
C VAL A 109 -6.31 -17.15 -8.41
N GLU A 110 -6.60 -17.83 -9.52
CA GLU A 110 -7.82 -18.65 -9.66
C GLU A 110 -9.14 -17.89 -9.38
N GLY A 111 -9.16 -16.58 -9.66
CA GLY A 111 -10.32 -15.71 -9.40
C GLY A 111 -10.42 -15.18 -7.98
N GLU A 112 -9.45 -15.49 -7.11
CA GLU A 112 -9.35 -14.96 -5.75
C GLU A 112 -8.30 -13.84 -5.67
N LEU A 113 -8.59 -12.81 -4.87
CA LEU A 113 -7.62 -11.75 -4.58
C LEU A 113 -6.66 -12.20 -3.49
N VAL A 114 -5.36 -12.14 -3.80
CA VAL A 114 -4.26 -12.40 -2.87
C VAL A 114 -3.52 -11.09 -2.64
N GLY A 115 -3.56 -10.60 -1.41
CA GLY A 115 -2.84 -9.39 -0.99
C GLY A 115 -1.37 -9.70 -0.74
N LEU A 116 -0.50 -8.77 -1.14
CA LEU A 116 0.96 -8.89 -1.04
C LEU A 116 1.59 -7.74 -0.23
N LEU A 117 1.01 -6.55 -0.34
CA LEU A 117 1.39 -5.38 0.44
C LEU A 117 0.14 -4.57 0.76
N TYR A 118 0.03 -4.14 2.02
CA TYR A 118 -1.03 -3.25 2.48
C TYR A 118 -0.45 -2.08 3.26
N ILE A 119 -0.86 -0.88 2.92
CA ILE A 119 -0.53 0.35 3.64
C ILE A 119 -1.84 1.00 4.07
N HIS A 120 -1.89 1.41 5.33
CA HIS A 120 -2.98 2.20 5.89
C HIS A 120 -2.37 3.40 6.59
N SER A 121 -2.78 4.60 6.18
CA SER A 121 -2.35 5.86 6.79
C SER A 121 -3.57 6.68 7.17
N ASP A 122 -3.65 7.06 8.44
CA ASP A 122 -4.68 7.93 8.99
C ASP A 122 -4.03 8.96 9.94
N PRO A 123 -4.81 9.87 10.56
CA PRO A 123 -4.25 10.83 11.52
C PRO A 123 -3.60 10.19 12.76
N GLY A 124 -3.93 8.93 13.06
CA GLY A 124 -3.36 8.15 14.16
C GLY A 124 -2.01 7.51 13.82
N GLY A 125 -1.66 7.38 12.54
CA GLY A 125 -0.36 6.91 12.09
C GLY A 125 -0.40 6.18 10.75
N THR A 126 0.72 5.52 10.44
CA THR A 126 0.84 4.66 9.25
C THR A 126 1.20 3.24 9.68
N THR A 127 0.46 2.25 9.18
CA THR A 127 0.86 0.84 9.19
C THR A 127 1.21 0.40 7.78
N CYS A 128 2.19 -0.48 7.69
CA CYS A 128 2.64 -1.09 6.44
C CYS A 128 2.91 -2.56 6.71
N ASP A 129 2.21 -3.43 6.00
CA ASP A 129 2.32 -4.86 6.10
C ASP A 129 2.68 -5.44 4.73
N ILE A 130 3.74 -6.25 4.71
CA ILE A 130 4.17 -7.02 3.53
C ILE A 130 4.04 -8.48 3.88
N GLY A 131 3.40 -9.23 3.00
CA GLY A 131 3.18 -10.66 3.16
C GLY A 131 2.05 -11.14 2.25
N ARG A 132 1.98 -12.45 2.05
CA ARG A 132 1.05 -13.06 1.12
C ARG A 132 -0.15 -13.63 1.86
N GLY A 133 -1.33 -13.12 1.57
CA GLY A 133 -2.56 -13.56 2.23
C GLY A 133 -3.75 -13.54 1.30
N LYS A 134 -4.51 -14.63 1.25
CA LYS A 134 -5.84 -14.62 0.62
C LYS A 134 -6.73 -13.68 1.42
N LEU A 135 -7.34 -12.72 0.73
CA LEU A 135 -8.34 -11.87 1.35
C LEU A 135 -9.54 -12.72 1.76
N THR A 136 -10.12 -12.44 2.91
CA THR A 136 -11.41 -13.02 3.31
C THR A 136 -12.48 -12.62 2.31
N ALA A 137 -13.60 -13.35 2.28
CA ALA A 137 -14.72 -13.03 1.40
C ALA A 137 -15.19 -11.56 1.56
N LYS A 138 -15.22 -11.05 2.80
CA LYS A 138 -15.62 -9.67 3.11
C LYS A 138 -14.61 -8.65 2.57
N GLU A 139 -13.32 -8.89 2.76
CA GLU A 139 -12.26 -8.02 2.25
C GLU A 139 -12.22 -8.02 0.73
N SER A 140 -12.29 -9.20 0.12
CA SER A 140 -12.34 -9.37 -1.35
C SER A 140 -13.55 -8.64 -1.93
N GLU A 141 -14.73 -8.76 -1.32
CA GLU A 141 -15.93 -8.03 -1.76
C GLU A 141 -15.76 -6.50 -1.64
N ALA A 142 -15.22 -6.02 -0.52
CA ALA A 142 -14.99 -4.58 -0.31
C ALA A 142 -13.98 -4.00 -1.31
N VAL A 143 -12.87 -4.70 -1.54
CA VAL A 143 -11.83 -4.30 -2.50
C VAL A 143 -12.38 -4.35 -3.92
N ARG A 144 -13.12 -5.40 -4.30
CA ARG A 144 -13.72 -5.50 -5.63
C ARG A 144 -14.73 -4.40 -5.89
N ARG A 145 -15.61 -4.08 -4.92
CA ARG A 145 -16.49 -2.91 -5.02
C ARG A 145 -15.71 -1.61 -5.25
N ALA A 146 -14.60 -1.43 -4.55
CA ALA A 146 -13.74 -0.26 -4.74
C ALA A 146 -13.08 -0.24 -6.13
N ILE A 147 -12.62 -1.38 -6.64
CA ILE A 147 -12.05 -1.53 -7.98
C ILE A 147 -13.10 -1.20 -9.05
N ASP A 148 -14.34 -1.68 -8.90
CA ASP A 148 -15.43 -1.48 -9.86
C ASP A 148 -15.78 0.00 -10.04
N MET A 149 -15.59 0.83 -9.00
CA MET A 149 -15.78 2.28 -9.05
C MET A 149 -14.48 3.08 -9.25
N SER A 150 -13.35 2.40 -9.50
CA SER A 150 -12.04 3.03 -9.56
C SER A 150 -11.77 3.76 -10.86
N TYR A 151 -10.91 4.78 -10.77
CA TYR A 151 -10.29 5.38 -11.94
C TYR A 151 -9.02 4.63 -12.30
N ARG A 152 -8.80 4.35 -13.59
CA ARG A 152 -7.52 3.82 -14.04
C ARG A 152 -6.45 4.91 -13.93
N LEU A 153 -5.43 4.64 -13.14
CA LEU A 153 -4.27 5.49 -12.99
C LEU A 153 -3.29 5.25 -14.13
N ASN A 154 -2.67 6.34 -14.57
CA ASN A 154 -1.56 6.35 -15.51
C ASN A 154 -0.50 7.29 -14.95
N ASP A 155 0.73 7.08 -15.41
CA ASP A 155 1.85 7.96 -15.13
C ASP A 155 1.54 9.39 -15.55
N MET A 156 1.60 10.32 -14.60
CA MET A 156 1.29 11.73 -14.86
C MET A 156 2.52 12.53 -15.29
N SER A 157 3.73 11.96 -15.15
CA SER A 157 5.00 12.61 -15.51
C SER A 157 5.93 11.64 -16.25
N GLY A 158 7.01 12.18 -16.82
CA GLY A 158 8.13 11.35 -17.28
C GLY A 158 8.79 10.63 -16.10
N PRO A 159 9.43 9.47 -16.34
CA PRO A 159 10.06 8.71 -15.27
C PRO A 159 11.16 9.54 -14.59
N TYR A 160 11.07 9.72 -13.27
CA TYR A 160 12.11 10.39 -12.48
C TYR A 160 13.01 9.40 -11.74
N LEU A 161 12.53 8.18 -11.48
CA LEU A 161 13.39 7.05 -11.13
C LEU A 161 14.04 6.49 -12.42
N ALA A 162 15.36 6.64 -12.53
CA ALA A 162 16.14 6.00 -13.60
C ALA A 162 16.33 4.49 -13.32
N PRO A 163 16.36 3.63 -14.35
CA PRO A 163 16.71 2.21 -14.19
C PRO A 163 18.12 1.99 -13.64
#